data_AF-A0ABD6PGS5-F1
#
_entry.id   AF-A0ABD6PGS5-F1
#
_cell.length_a   1.000
_cell.length_b   1.000
_cell.length_c   1.000
_cell.angle_alpha   90.00
_cell.angle_beta   90.00
_cell.angle_gamma   90.00
#
_symmetry.space_group_name_H-M   'P 1'
#
loop_
_entity.id
_entity.type
_entity.pdbx_description
1 polymer ?
#
loop_
_entity_poly.entity_id
_entity_poly.type
_entity_poly.pdbx_seq_one_letter_code
_entity_poly.pdbx_strand_id
1 'polypeptide(L)'
;MQNFIGNLFIIITTAISVASLFLGLFAYNKKMKTKAIQKIELLIPKKNRITKFSEQWVSAFFLAFGNHAFSKRQLITIPFLLVLYSSILFVVWYLWVLTFRNPEHIIPQHLPLTIEVALHDFIHFGFWYSLLLDVMSIYLIRAYINAGLSKGFSSVKSIVYFSSIVLGVMLSFTLIITHLKNASIEDLYIQQGLYFEDRPVMTWNPLEVIRSSLDFIDNETMIIFTSKGAISNYFIPQAIMFYLSMFTQLTLLIVFISYMITKILHNIRTVAIWTVKYSGTATMNAIGFILIAGIILLALIYLCLYVISLMV
;
A
#
# COMPACT_ATOMS: atom_id res chain seq x y z
N MET A 1 1.83 -34.02 19.40
CA MET A 1 2.12 -33.69 20.82
C MET A 1 2.94 -32.40 20.98
N GLN A 2 4.03 -32.19 20.24
CA GLN A 2 4.84 -30.94 20.34
C GLN A 2 4.07 -29.64 20.03
N ASN A 3 3.26 -29.61 18.97
CA ASN A 3 2.44 -28.42 18.64
C ASN A 3 1.34 -28.13 19.69
N PHE A 4 0.86 -29.17 20.40
CA PHE A 4 -0.12 -29.04 21.48
C PHE A 4 0.49 -28.38 22.71
N ILE A 5 1.66 -28.86 23.13
CA ILE A 5 2.41 -28.26 24.25
C ILE A 5 2.75 -26.80 23.91
N GLY A 6 3.19 -26.52 22.68
CA GLY A 6 3.51 -25.16 22.22
C GLY A 6 2.33 -24.19 22.31
N ASN A 7 1.17 -24.54 21.74
CA ASN A 7 0.00 -23.66 21.74
C ASN A 7 -0.60 -23.47 23.14
N LEU A 8 -0.59 -24.52 23.97
CA LEU A 8 -1.07 -24.46 25.35
C LEU A 8 -0.11 -23.63 26.23
N PHE A 9 1.20 -23.69 25.96
CA PHE A 9 2.19 -22.82 26.60
C PHE A 9 1.98 -21.35 26.22
N ILE A 10 1.65 -21.04 24.96
CA ILE A 10 1.33 -19.66 24.52
C ILE A 10 0.10 -19.12 25.27
N ILE A 11 -0.95 -19.91 25.44
CA ILE A 11 -2.15 -19.52 26.17
C ILE A 11 -1.87 -19.32 27.67
N ILE A 12 -1.12 -20.22 28.31
CA ILE A 12 -0.77 -20.10 29.73
C ILE A 12 0.16 -18.90 29.96
N THR A 13 1.17 -18.71 29.10
CA THR A 13 2.10 -17.57 29.23
C THR A 13 1.41 -16.24 28.96
N THR A 14 0.44 -16.17 28.04
CA THR A 14 -0.40 -14.98 27.85
C THR A 14 -1.32 -14.72 29.05
N ALA A 15 -1.93 -15.76 29.64
CA ALA A 15 -2.73 -15.61 30.85
C ALA A 15 -1.89 -15.16 32.06
N ILE A 16 -0.69 -15.73 32.26
CA ILE A 16 0.24 -15.35 33.33
C ILE A 16 0.78 -13.92 33.13
N SER A 17 1.11 -13.52 31.90
CA SER A 17 1.59 -12.16 31.60
C SER A 17 0.49 -11.11 31.78
N VAL A 18 -0.75 -11.42 31.43
CA VAL A 18 -1.91 -10.58 31.74
C VAL A 18 -2.13 -10.49 33.25
N ALA A 19 -2.09 -11.61 33.98
CA ALA A 19 -2.23 -11.65 35.43
C ALA A 19 -1.11 -10.87 36.16
N SER A 20 0.14 -10.96 35.68
CA SER A 20 1.27 -10.23 36.26
C SER A 20 1.20 -8.73 35.99
N LEU A 21 0.72 -8.31 34.81
CA LEU A 21 0.42 -6.92 34.49
C LEU A 21 -0.65 -6.35 35.45
N PHE A 22 -1.71 -7.11 35.74
CA PHE A 22 -2.75 -6.70 36.68
C PHE A 22 -2.27 -6.68 38.14
N LEU A 23 -1.51 -7.68 38.59
CA LEU A 23 -0.86 -7.70 39.92
C LEU A 23 0.09 -6.51 40.11
N GLY A 24 0.88 -6.19 39.09
CA GLY A 24 1.73 -5.00 39.07
C GLY A 24 0.93 -3.70 39.15
N LEU A 25 -0.23 -3.62 38.50
CA LEU A 25 -1.16 -2.48 38.57
C LEU A 25 -1.83 -2.34 39.94
N PHE A 26 -2.07 -3.44 40.67
CA PHE A 26 -2.67 -3.45 42.01
C PHE A 26 -1.72 -2.95 43.11
N ALA A 27 -0.40 -3.07 42.93
CA ALA A 27 0.61 -2.60 43.89
C ALA A 27 0.85 -1.07 43.86
N TYR A 28 0.17 -0.34 42.98
CA TYR A 28 0.41 1.09 42.79
C TYR A 28 -0.19 1.96 43.92
N ASN A 29 0.66 2.52 44.78
CA ASN A 29 0.29 3.60 45.70
C ASN A 29 0.05 4.93 44.96
N LYS A 30 -0.69 5.88 45.57
CA LYS A 30 -1.08 7.18 44.98
C LYS A 30 0.11 7.95 44.35
N LYS A 31 1.27 7.93 45.01
CA LYS A 31 2.54 8.54 44.54
C LYS A 31 3.17 7.81 43.34
N MET A 32 2.99 6.50 43.24
CA MET A 32 3.44 5.73 42.09
C MET A 32 2.52 5.94 40.88
N LYS A 33 1.21 6.07 41.11
CA LYS A 33 0.22 6.33 40.03
C LYS A 33 0.50 7.64 39.33
N THR A 34 0.74 8.71 40.09
CA THR A 34 1.08 10.03 39.53
C THR A 34 2.39 9.98 38.75
N LYS A 35 3.43 9.30 39.26
CA LYS A 35 4.69 9.10 38.51
C LYS A 35 4.51 8.28 37.23
N ALA A 36 3.69 7.24 37.25
CA ALA A 36 3.40 6.42 36.07
C ALA A 36 2.62 7.21 35.02
N ILE A 37 1.60 7.97 35.43
CA ILE A 37 0.87 8.88 34.52
C ILE A 37 1.84 9.90 33.91
N GLN A 38 2.69 10.55 34.70
CA GLN A 38 3.70 11.49 34.18
C GLN A 38 4.65 10.82 33.18
N LYS A 39 5.13 9.59 33.46
CA LYS A 39 5.94 8.82 32.50
C LYS A 39 5.18 8.48 31.22
N ILE A 40 3.92 8.06 31.31
CA ILE A 40 3.07 7.77 30.14
C ILE A 40 2.84 9.05 29.32
N GLU A 41 2.63 10.20 29.96
CA GLU A 41 2.48 11.48 29.28
C GLU A 41 3.77 11.99 28.61
N LEU A 42 4.94 11.61 29.13
CA LEU A 42 6.23 11.89 28.52
C LEU A 42 6.54 10.94 27.35
N LEU A 43 6.24 9.64 27.50
CA LEU A 43 6.51 8.60 26.50
C LEU A 43 5.52 8.62 25.34
N ILE A 44 4.23 8.84 25.59
CA ILE A 44 3.21 8.93 24.57
C ILE A 44 2.74 10.40 24.51
N PRO A 45 3.15 11.17 23.49
CA PRO A 45 2.90 12.60 23.45
C PRO A 45 1.40 12.93 23.47
N LYS A 46 1.07 14.17 23.89
CA LYS A 46 -0.30 14.68 23.74
C LYS A 46 -0.73 14.70 22.27
N LYS A 47 -2.04 14.62 22.02
CA LYS A 47 -2.67 14.60 20.69
C LYS A 47 -1.99 15.56 19.70
N ASN A 48 -1.70 16.80 20.15
CA ASN A 48 -1.06 17.85 19.36
C ASN A 48 0.40 17.59 18.91
N ARG A 49 1.17 16.70 19.57
CA ARG A 49 2.52 16.31 19.12
C ARG A 49 2.47 15.09 18.20
N ILE A 50 1.48 14.22 18.36
CA ILE A 50 1.31 13.04 17.50
C ILE A 50 0.74 13.47 16.13
N THR A 51 -0.14 14.47 16.10
CA THR A 51 -0.62 15.06 14.83
C THR A 51 0.47 15.74 14.02
N LYS A 52 1.56 16.21 14.64
CA LYS A 52 2.70 16.84 13.93
C LYS A 52 3.34 15.92 12.90
N PHE A 53 3.39 14.61 13.16
CA PHE A 53 3.99 13.66 12.20
C PHE A 53 3.15 13.56 10.92
N SER A 54 1.82 13.43 11.06
CA SER A 54 0.92 13.46 9.91
C SER A 54 0.88 14.83 9.23
N GLU A 55 0.94 15.92 10.00
CA GLU A 55 0.99 17.30 9.48
C GLU A 55 2.27 17.56 8.69
N GLN A 56 3.42 16.95 9.07
CA GLN A 56 4.66 17.06 8.31
C GLN A 56 4.53 16.45 6.91
N TRP A 57 3.96 15.25 6.79
CA TRP A 57 3.73 14.62 5.49
C TRP A 57 2.73 15.37 4.63
N VAL A 58 1.64 15.85 5.23
CA VAL A 58 0.65 16.69 4.56
C VAL A 58 1.27 18.02 4.11
N SER A 59 2.09 18.64 4.95
CA SER A 59 2.82 19.87 4.61
C SER A 59 3.81 19.64 3.47
N ALA A 60 4.57 18.55 3.51
CA ALA A 60 5.50 18.18 2.43
C ALA A 60 4.76 17.97 1.10
N PHE A 61 3.61 17.28 1.12
CA PHE A 61 2.75 17.11 -0.05
C PHE A 61 2.29 18.46 -0.62
N PHE A 62 1.77 19.34 0.23
CA PHE A 62 1.32 20.67 -0.18
C PHE A 62 2.46 21.61 -0.60
N LEU A 63 3.66 21.43 -0.06
CA LEU A 63 4.83 22.18 -0.48
C LEU A 63 5.23 21.80 -1.91
N ALA A 64 5.24 20.50 -2.22
CA ALA A 64 5.58 19.95 -3.52
C ALA A 64 4.51 20.20 -4.59
N PHE A 65 3.22 20.04 -4.26
CA PHE A 65 2.12 20.09 -5.22
C PHE A 65 1.23 21.34 -5.09
N GLY A 66 1.51 22.22 -4.14
CA GLY A 66 0.74 23.44 -3.86
C GLY A 66 -0.61 23.18 -3.19
N ASN A 67 -1.24 24.23 -2.63
CA ASN A 67 -2.52 24.13 -1.88
C ASN A 67 -3.78 24.11 -2.76
N HIS A 68 -3.70 24.67 -3.97
CA HIS A 68 -4.81 24.71 -4.92
C HIS A 68 -4.66 23.68 -6.04
N ALA A 69 -5.80 23.24 -6.59
CA ALA A 69 -5.80 22.46 -7.82
C ALA A 69 -5.16 23.28 -8.96
N PHE A 70 -4.39 22.62 -9.82
CA PHE A 70 -3.64 23.25 -10.91
C PHE A 70 -2.68 24.34 -10.45
N SER A 71 -2.04 24.14 -9.29
CA SER A 71 -1.01 25.08 -8.85
C SER A 71 0.13 25.11 -9.89
N LYS A 72 0.69 26.29 -10.17
CA LYS A 72 1.79 26.44 -11.13
C LYS A 72 2.97 25.50 -10.86
N ARG A 73 3.16 25.10 -9.60
CA ARG A 73 4.18 24.13 -9.18
C ARG A 73 3.93 22.74 -9.78
N GLN A 74 2.67 22.30 -9.87
CA GLN A 74 2.31 20.97 -10.40
C GLN A 74 2.71 20.78 -11.85
N LEU A 75 2.70 21.85 -12.65
CA LEU A 75 3.14 21.81 -14.04
C LEU A 75 4.62 21.41 -14.18
N ILE A 76 5.42 21.64 -13.13
CA ILE A 76 6.85 21.30 -13.12
C ILE A 76 7.08 20.05 -12.27
N THR A 77 6.49 19.96 -11.09
CA THR A 77 6.79 18.88 -10.15
C THR A 77 6.25 17.53 -10.59
N ILE A 78 5.08 17.47 -11.25
CA ILE A 78 4.53 16.20 -11.73
C ILE A 78 5.38 15.61 -12.86
N PRO A 79 5.67 16.35 -13.96
CA PRO A 79 6.52 15.81 -15.03
C PRO A 79 7.94 15.51 -14.53
N PHE A 80 8.49 16.35 -13.64
CA PHE A 80 9.81 16.11 -13.07
C PHE A 80 9.87 14.79 -12.28
N LEU A 81 8.91 14.54 -11.38
CA LEU A 81 8.86 13.30 -10.61
C LEU A 81 8.63 12.09 -11.51
N LEU A 82 7.78 12.23 -12.53
CA LEU A 82 7.55 11.18 -13.51
C LEU A 82 8.85 10.77 -14.22
N VAL A 83 9.61 11.75 -14.74
CA VAL A 83 10.91 11.51 -15.40
C VAL A 83 11.92 10.92 -14.42
N LEU A 84 11.96 11.42 -13.18
CA LEU A 84 12.90 10.93 -12.16
C LEU A 84 12.62 9.46 -11.84
N TYR A 85 11.37 9.11 -11.53
CA TYR A 85 11.02 7.74 -11.16
C TYR A 85 11.09 6.79 -12.35
N SER A 86 10.72 7.24 -13.56
CA SER A 86 10.85 6.40 -14.75
C SER A 86 12.32 6.10 -15.04
N SER A 87 13.20 7.09 -14.92
CA SER A 87 14.65 6.92 -15.08
C SER A 87 15.22 5.93 -14.08
N ILE A 88 14.82 6.03 -12.80
CA ILE A 88 15.22 5.07 -11.76
C ILE A 88 14.77 3.66 -12.13
N LEU A 89 13.53 3.47 -12.59
CA LEU A 89 13.03 2.16 -13.00
C LEU A 89 13.83 1.59 -14.16
N PHE A 90 14.04 2.36 -15.23
CA PHE A 90 14.85 1.90 -16.38
C PHE A 90 16.29 1.54 -15.97
N VAL A 91 16.92 2.31 -15.08
CA VAL A 91 18.26 2.00 -14.56
C VAL A 91 18.24 0.71 -13.74
N VAL A 92 17.25 0.51 -12.88
CA VAL A 92 17.11 -0.72 -12.09
C VAL A 92 16.91 -1.93 -13.01
N TRP A 93 16.09 -1.80 -14.06
CA TRP A 93 15.88 -2.86 -15.04
C TRP A 93 17.17 -3.20 -15.79
N TYR A 94 17.89 -2.18 -16.25
CA TYR A 94 19.16 -2.34 -16.93
C TYR A 94 20.20 -3.05 -16.05
N LEU A 95 20.34 -2.63 -14.79
CA LEU A 95 21.24 -3.28 -13.82
C LEU A 95 20.85 -4.74 -13.58
N TRP A 96 19.56 -5.05 -13.50
CA TRP A 96 19.07 -6.41 -13.37
C TRP A 96 19.45 -7.27 -14.59
N VAL A 97 19.25 -6.75 -15.81
CA VAL A 97 19.65 -7.44 -17.06
C VAL A 97 21.16 -7.69 -17.08
N LEU A 98 21.97 -6.70 -16.69
CA LEU A 98 23.43 -6.86 -16.60
C LEU A 98 23.88 -7.89 -15.56
N THR A 99 23.14 -8.05 -14.47
CA THR A 99 23.53 -8.95 -13.38
C THR A 99 23.12 -10.39 -13.68
N PHE A 100 21.91 -10.58 -14.23
CA PHE A 100 21.26 -11.89 -14.29
C PHE A 100 21.08 -12.44 -15.70
N ARG A 101 21.02 -11.59 -16.74
CA ARG A 101 20.83 -12.01 -18.15
C ARG A 101 22.09 -11.85 -19.01
N ASN A 102 23.19 -11.42 -18.41
CA ASN A 102 24.48 -11.26 -19.08
C ASN A 102 25.47 -12.33 -18.56
N PRO A 103 25.53 -13.52 -19.19
CA PRO A 103 26.36 -14.63 -18.72
C PRO A 103 27.86 -14.31 -18.77
N GLU A 104 28.28 -13.38 -19.62
CA GLU A 104 29.68 -12.98 -19.78
C GLU A 104 30.06 -11.81 -18.86
N HIS A 105 29.08 -11.18 -18.20
CA HIS A 105 29.24 -9.99 -17.34
C HIS A 105 29.98 -8.82 -18.01
N ILE A 106 29.99 -8.77 -19.34
CA ILE A 106 30.60 -7.69 -20.12
C ILE A 106 29.60 -6.54 -20.25
N ILE A 107 30.03 -5.30 -19.95
CA ILE A 107 29.17 -4.13 -20.18
C ILE A 107 28.93 -3.99 -21.69
N PRO A 108 27.67 -4.09 -22.16
CA PRO A 108 27.38 -4.05 -23.59
C PRO A 108 27.66 -2.64 -24.13
N GLN A 109 28.13 -2.56 -25.38
CA GLN A 109 28.42 -1.28 -26.04
C GLN A 109 27.14 -0.49 -26.37
N HIS A 110 26.01 -1.18 -26.48
CA HIS A 110 24.70 -0.61 -26.74
C HIS A 110 23.69 -1.10 -25.70
N LEU A 111 22.61 -0.36 -25.51
CA LEU A 111 21.49 -0.80 -24.68
C LEU A 111 20.92 -2.11 -25.25
N PRO A 112 20.51 -3.07 -24.40
CA PRO A 112 19.76 -4.23 -24.85
C PRO A 112 18.53 -3.78 -25.64
N LEU A 113 18.30 -4.40 -26.80
CA LEU A 113 17.22 -4.02 -27.72
C LEU A 113 15.84 -3.98 -27.05
N THR A 114 15.59 -4.86 -26.08
CA THR A 114 14.35 -4.87 -25.29
C THR A 114 14.16 -3.58 -24.47
N ILE A 115 15.23 -3.07 -23.87
CA ILE A 115 15.20 -1.84 -23.07
C ILE A 115 15.11 -0.62 -23.99
N GLU A 116 15.82 -0.64 -25.12
CA GLU A 116 15.80 0.44 -26.12
C GLU A 116 14.39 0.64 -26.70
N VAL A 117 13.73 -0.44 -27.13
CA VAL A 117 12.35 -0.40 -27.64
C VAL A 117 11.38 0.03 -26.54
N ALA A 118 11.51 -0.52 -25.33
CA ALA A 118 10.66 -0.10 -24.21
C ALA A 118 10.80 1.39 -23.86
N LEU A 119 12.02 1.92 -23.92
CA LEU A 119 12.29 3.33 -23.67
C LEU A 119 11.63 4.21 -24.73
N HIS A 120 11.77 3.84 -26.00
CA HIS A 120 11.11 4.51 -27.12
C HIS A 120 9.59 4.54 -26.93
N ASP A 121 8.98 3.37 -26.69
CA ASP A 121 7.52 3.25 -26.55
C ASP A 121 6.98 3.95 -25.30
N PHE A 122 7.75 3.94 -24.21
CA PHE A 122 7.42 4.73 -23.03
C PHE A 122 7.44 6.23 -23.34
N ILE A 123 8.47 6.75 -24.01
CA ILE A 123 8.57 8.18 -24.29
C ILE A 123 7.45 8.65 -25.23
N HIS A 124 7.16 7.87 -26.27
CA HIS A 124 6.19 8.26 -27.30
C HIS A 124 4.73 8.03 -26.88
N PHE A 125 4.45 6.94 -26.16
CA PHE A 125 3.08 6.56 -25.81
C PHE A 125 2.86 6.54 -24.30
N GLY A 126 3.67 5.80 -23.54
CA GLY A 126 3.44 5.57 -22.11
C GLY A 126 3.48 6.84 -21.25
N PHE A 127 4.34 7.80 -21.59
CA PHE A 127 4.64 8.99 -20.79
C PHE A 127 3.40 9.84 -20.56
N TRP A 128 2.62 10.11 -21.61
CA TRP A 128 1.43 10.95 -21.51
C TRP A 128 0.34 10.31 -20.66
N TYR A 129 0.16 9.00 -20.77
CA TYR A 129 -0.80 8.27 -19.96
C TYR A 129 -0.37 8.16 -18.49
N SER A 130 0.92 7.94 -18.23
CA SER A 130 1.46 7.99 -16.86
C SER A 130 1.33 9.38 -16.24
N LEU A 131 1.59 10.43 -17.02
CA LEU A 131 1.39 11.82 -16.57
C LEU A 131 -0.08 12.08 -16.22
N LEU A 132 -1.01 11.62 -17.04
CA LEU A 132 -2.45 11.73 -16.78
C LEU A 132 -2.85 10.99 -15.49
N LEU A 133 -2.36 9.77 -15.29
CA LEU A 133 -2.59 9.00 -14.06
C LEU A 133 -2.05 9.72 -12.83
N ASP A 134 -0.86 10.28 -12.91
CA ASP A 134 -0.25 11.00 -11.79
C ASP A 134 -1.01 12.30 -11.46
N VAL A 135 -1.44 13.06 -12.46
CA VAL A 135 -2.30 14.23 -12.26
C VAL A 135 -3.59 13.85 -11.55
N MET A 136 -4.26 12.79 -12.02
CA MET A 136 -5.50 12.29 -11.42
C MET A 136 -5.26 11.80 -9.98
N SER A 137 -4.22 11.01 -9.76
CA SER A 137 -3.78 10.49 -8.48
C SER A 137 -3.55 11.62 -7.47
N ILE A 138 -2.74 12.62 -7.83
CA ILE A 138 -2.44 13.78 -6.97
C ILE A 138 -3.69 14.60 -6.64
N TYR A 139 -4.62 14.75 -7.59
CA TYR A 139 -5.88 15.44 -7.34
C TYR A 139 -6.75 14.68 -6.32
N LEU A 140 -6.85 13.36 -6.45
CA LEU A 140 -7.59 12.50 -5.51
C LEU A 140 -6.94 12.50 -4.12
N ILE A 141 -5.59 12.43 -4.05
CA ILE A 141 -4.84 12.48 -2.79
C ILE A 141 -5.07 13.81 -2.07
N ARG A 142 -5.07 14.92 -2.80
CA ARG A 142 -5.41 16.24 -2.25
C ARG A 142 -6.83 16.25 -1.70
N ALA A 143 -7.80 15.73 -2.46
CA ALA A 143 -9.18 15.65 -2.03
C ALA A 143 -9.32 14.80 -0.76
N TYR A 144 -8.57 13.70 -0.65
CA TYR A 144 -8.46 12.87 0.54
C TYR A 144 -7.92 13.64 1.75
N ILE A 145 -6.81 14.35 1.58
CA ILE A 145 -6.20 15.15 2.65
C ILE A 145 -7.18 16.23 3.14
N ASN A 146 -7.83 16.96 2.23
CA ASN A 146 -8.80 18.00 2.59
C ASN A 146 -10.04 17.44 3.30
N ALA A 147 -10.55 16.29 2.83
CA ALA A 147 -11.65 15.59 3.49
C ALA A 147 -11.24 15.10 4.89
N GLY A 148 -10.02 14.59 5.05
CA GLY A 148 -9.49 14.14 6.33
C GLY A 148 -9.27 15.29 7.32
N LEU A 149 -8.83 16.47 6.86
CA LEU A 149 -8.67 17.67 7.69
C LEU A 149 -10.02 18.19 8.21
N SER A 150 -11.08 18.12 7.41
CA SER A 150 -12.41 18.61 7.79
C SER A 150 -13.22 17.61 8.63
N LYS A 151 -13.21 16.32 8.27
CA LYS A 151 -14.06 15.28 8.87
C LYS A 151 -13.33 14.34 9.82
N GLY A 152 -12.00 14.40 9.87
CA GLY A 152 -11.13 13.51 10.63
C GLY A 152 -10.74 12.24 9.86
N PHE A 153 -9.43 12.05 9.71
CA PHE A 153 -8.79 10.90 9.02
C PHE A 153 -9.08 9.53 9.63
N SER A 154 -9.56 9.49 10.87
CA SER A 154 -9.77 8.25 11.62
C SER A 154 -11.18 7.67 11.49
N SER A 155 -12.03 8.30 10.69
CA SER A 155 -13.41 7.88 10.47
C SER A 155 -13.49 6.70 9.48
N VAL A 156 -14.52 5.85 9.63
CA VAL A 156 -14.83 4.80 8.65
C VAL A 156 -14.98 5.38 7.24
N LYS A 157 -15.57 6.59 7.15
CA LYS A 157 -15.68 7.35 5.90
C LYS A 157 -14.32 7.62 5.25
N SER A 158 -13.28 7.93 6.04
CA SER A 158 -11.92 8.13 5.53
C SER A 158 -11.32 6.83 4.99
N ILE A 159 -11.54 5.70 5.68
CA ILE A 159 -11.05 4.39 5.21
C ILE A 159 -11.71 4.03 3.88
N VAL A 160 -13.03 4.16 3.79
CA VAL A 160 -13.78 3.94 2.54
C VAL A 160 -13.28 4.86 1.43
N TYR A 161 -13.03 6.14 1.75
CA TYR A 161 -12.54 7.10 0.76
C TYR A 161 -11.13 6.77 0.27
N PHE A 162 -10.22 6.40 1.17
CA PHE A 162 -8.89 5.88 0.83
C PHE A 162 -8.97 4.68 -0.12
N SER A 163 -9.75 3.66 0.24
CA SER A 163 -9.91 2.46 -0.60
C SER A 163 -10.52 2.78 -1.96
N SER A 164 -11.49 3.70 -2.02
CA SER A 164 -12.11 4.12 -3.28
C SER A 164 -11.14 4.83 -4.22
N ILE A 165 -10.20 5.61 -3.68
CA ILE A 165 -9.18 6.31 -4.48
C ILE A 165 -8.18 5.31 -5.06
N VAL A 166 -7.65 4.42 -4.22
CA VAL A 166 -6.70 3.38 -4.68
C VAL A 166 -7.35 2.53 -5.78
N LEU A 167 -8.59 2.07 -5.56
CA LEU A 167 -9.32 1.28 -6.54
C LEU A 167 -9.60 2.08 -7.82
N GLY A 168 -10.01 3.34 -7.72
CA GLY A 168 -10.26 4.20 -8.86
C GLY A 168 -9.04 4.43 -9.74
N VAL A 169 -7.87 4.66 -9.14
CA VAL A 169 -6.60 4.81 -9.89
C VAL A 169 -6.19 3.49 -10.54
N MET A 170 -6.32 2.36 -9.85
CA MET A 170 -6.02 1.04 -10.42
C MET A 170 -6.94 0.70 -11.61
N LEU A 171 -8.25 0.93 -11.49
CA LEU A 171 -9.17 0.71 -12.61
C LEU A 171 -8.83 1.62 -13.79
N SER A 172 -8.52 2.89 -13.53
CA SER A 172 -8.11 3.85 -14.58
C SER A 172 -6.85 3.39 -15.31
N PHE A 173 -5.86 2.88 -14.57
CA PHE A 173 -4.68 2.26 -15.16
C PHE A 173 -5.05 1.08 -16.06
N THR A 174 -5.90 0.15 -15.60
CA THR A 174 -6.28 -1.02 -16.42
C THR A 174 -7.05 -0.63 -17.69
N LEU A 175 -7.86 0.42 -17.64
CA LEU A 175 -8.58 0.95 -18.80
C LEU A 175 -7.60 1.57 -19.81
N ILE A 176 -6.62 2.34 -19.33
CA ILE A 176 -5.55 2.89 -20.17
C ILE A 176 -4.77 1.78 -20.88
N ILE A 177 -4.36 0.74 -20.15
CA ILE A 177 -3.64 -0.39 -20.76
C ILE A 177 -4.50 -1.10 -21.79
N THR A 178 -5.78 -1.33 -21.51
CA THR A 178 -6.69 -1.98 -22.46
C THR A 178 -6.87 -1.13 -23.73
N HIS A 179 -6.98 0.18 -23.58
CA HIS A 179 -7.02 1.11 -24.70
C HIS A 179 -5.73 1.07 -25.53
N LEU A 180 -4.58 1.09 -24.88
CA LEU A 180 -3.26 0.98 -25.53
C LEU A 180 -3.07 -0.36 -26.25
N LYS A 181 -3.58 -1.47 -25.69
CA LYS A 181 -3.58 -2.79 -26.35
C LYS A 181 -4.39 -2.77 -27.64
N ASN A 182 -5.59 -2.18 -27.62
CA ASN A 182 -6.41 -2.07 -28.83
C ASN A 182 -5.77 -1.16 -29.88
N ALA A 183 -5.16 -0.04 -29.46
CA ALA A 183 -4.47 0.87 -30.36
C ALA A 183 -3.24 0.21 -31.03
N SER A 184 -2.47 -0.58 -30.28
CA SER A 184 -1.29 -1.27 -30.84
C SER A 184 -1.66 -2.41 -31.79
N ILE A 185 -2.81 -3.08 -31.57
CA ILE A 185 -3.38 -4.03 -32.53
C ILE A 185 -3.75 -3.30 -33.83
N GLU A 186 -4.43 -2.16 -33.74
CA GLU A 186 -4.82 -1.38 -34.91
C GLU A 186 -3.61 -0.93 -35.74
N ASP A 187 -2.58 -0.40 -35.08
CA ASP A 187 -1.35 0.04 -35.76
C ASP A 187 -0.64 -1.13 -36.46
N LEU A 188 -0.57 -2.30 -35.81
CA LEU A 188 0.01 -3.50 -36.41
C LEU A 188 -0.72 -3.96 -37.68
N TYR A 189 -2.06 -3.91 -37.67
CA TYR A 189 -2.86 -4.26 -38.85
C TYR A 189 -2.66 -3.24 -39.99
N ILE A 190 -2.56 -1.96 -39.67
CA ILE A 190 -2.30 -0.89 -40.66
C ILE A 190 -0.92 -1.08 -41.29
N GLN A 191 0.13 -1.29 -40.48
CA GLN A 191 1.49 -1.50 -40.96
C GLN A 191 1.61 -2.74 -41.85
N GLN A 192 0.82 -3.78 -41.57
CA GLN A 192 0.79 -5.00 -42.37
C GLN A 192 -0.18 -4.91 -43.57
N GLY A 193 -0.89 -3.80 -43.75
CA GLY A 193 -1.85 -3.61 -44.84
C GLY A 193 -3.08 -4.52 -44.77
N LEU A 194 -3.46 -4.95 -43.56
CA LEU A 194 -4.56 -5.88 -43.29
C LEU A 194 -5.87 -5.12 -43.02
N TYR A 195 -6.30 -4.29 -43.97
CA TYR A 195 -7.43 -3.36 -43.76
C TYR A 195 -8.82 -4.03 -43.72
N PHE A 196 -8.97 -5.22 -44.30
CA PHE A 196 -10.26 -5.91 -44.44
C PHE A 196 -10.43 -7.08 -43.45
N GLU A 197 -9.45 -7.33 -42.57
CA GLU A 197 -9.56 -8.36 -41.55
C GLU A 197 -10.26 -7.85 -40.30
N ASP A 198 -11.08 -8.71 -39.70
CA ASP A 198 -11.70 -8.43 -38.40
C ASP A 198 -10.63 -8.33 -37.32
N ARG A 199 -10.61 -7.18 -36.63
CA ARG A 199 -9.64 -6.90 -35.58
C ARG A 199 -10.06 -7.57 -34.27
N PRO A 200 -9.17 -8.30 -33.58
CA PRO A 200 -9.46 -8.79 -32.25
C PRO A 200 -9.58 -7.61 -31.28
N VAL A 201 -10.71 -7.51 -30.58
CA VAL A 201 -10.91 -6.53 -29.51
C VAL A 201 -10.56 -7.19 -28.19
N MET A 202 -9.59 -6.64 -27.46
CA MET A 202 -9.23 -7.17 -26.16
C MET A 202 -10.36 -6.93 -25.15
N THR A 203 -10.79 -8.01 -24.49
CA THR A 203 -11.74 -7.93 -23.39
C THR A 203 -11.08 -7.30 -22.17
N TRP A 204 -11.75 -6.33 -21.54
CA TRP A 204 -11.23 -5.70 -20.32
C TRP A 204 -11.22 -6.70 -19.16
N ASN A 205 -10.02 -7.12 -18.77
CA ASN A 205 -9.79 -7.98 -17.60
C ASN A 205 -8.81 -7.30 -16.63
N PRO A 206 -9.30 -6.57 -15.61
CA PRO A 206 -8.44 -5.75 -14.76
C PRO A 206 -7.46 -6.59 -13.91
N LEU A 207 -7.86 -7.79 -13.47
CA LEU A 207 -7.00 -8.64 -12.64
C LEU A 207 -5.81 -9.19 -13.42
N GLU A 208 -6.03 -9.56 -14.68
CA GLU A 208 -4.99 -10.05 -15.57
C GLU A 208 -3.99 -8.94 -15.91
N VAL A 209 -4.49 -7.75 -16.25
CA VAL A 209 -3.64 -6.58 -16.53
C VAL A 209 -2.78 -6.21 -15.32
N ILE A 210 -3.34 -6.23 -14.11
CA ILE A 210 -2.55 -5.96 -12.90
C ILE A 210 -1.50 -7.06 -12.69
N ARG A 211 -1.89 -8.33 -12.85
CA ARG A 211 -0.98 -9.47 -12.67
C ARG A 211 0.19 -9.40 -13.65
N SER A 212 -0.06 -9.12 -14.92
CA SER A 212 1.00 -9.01 -15.93
C SER A 212 1.85 -7.75 -15.78
N SER A 213 1.30 -6.69 -15.19
CA SER A 213 2.05 -5.47 -14.89
C SER A 213 2.95 -5.58 -13.65
N LEU A 214 2.77 -6.61 -12.81
CA LEU A 214 3.69 -6.90 -11.70
C LEU A 214 5.00 -7.54 -12.18
N ASP A 215 5.03 -8.09 -13.39
CA ASP A 215 6.26 -8.58 -13.98
C ASP A 215 7.04 -7.41 -14.58
N PHE A 216 8.01 -6.93 -13.82
CA PHE A 216 8.88 -5.83 -14.24
C PHE A 216 9.91 -6.26 -15.29
N ILE A 217 10.23 -7.54 -15.36
CA ILE A 217 11.38 -8.06 -16.11
C ILE A 217 10.93 -8.51 -17.49
N ASP A 218 9.85 -9.29 -17.55
CA ASP A 218 9.31 -9.86 -18.78
C ASP A 218 8.04 -9.12 -19.15
N ASN A 219 8.19 -8.15 -20.07
CA ASN A 219 7.05 -7.45 -20.62
C ASN A 219 6.11 -8.41 -21.34
N GLU A 220 4.82 -8.23 -21.11
CA GLU A 220 3.78 -9.00 -21.78
C GLU A 220 3.87 -8.77 -23.29
N THR A 221 3.83 -9.86 -24.06
CA THR A 221 3.80 -9.81 -25.52
C THR A 221 2.46 -10.35 -25.99
N MET A 222 1.96 -9.77 -27.08
CA MET A 222 0.70 -10.22 -27.69
C MET A 222 1.02 -10.91 -29.01
N ILE A 223 0.50 -12.12 -29.20
CA ILE A 223 0.59 -12.86 -30.46
C ILE A 223 -0.80 -12.85 -31.09
N ILE A 224 -0.87 -12.39 -32.35
CA ILE A 224 -2.11 -12.28 -33.11
C ILE A 224 -1.98 -13.13 -34.37
N PHE A 225 -2.98 -13.97 -34.62
CA PHE A 225 -3.04 -14.77 -35.83
C PHE A 225 -3.81 -14.02 -36.91
N THR A 226 -3.16 -13.79 -38.04
CA THR A 226 -3.70 -13.08 -39.22
C THR A 226 -3.61 -13.97 -40.46
N SER A 227 -4.18 -13.56 -41.60
CA SER A 227 -4.00 -14.30 -42.86
C SER A 227 -2.53 -14.38 -43.31
N LYS A 228 -1.69 -13.45 -42.87
CA LYS A 228 -0.24 -13.43 -43.13
C LYS A 228 0.58 -14.29 -42.16
N GLY A 229 -0.08 -14.94 -41.20
CA GLY A 229 0.54 -15.76 -40.17
C GLY A 229 0.45 -15.15 -38.77
N ALA A 230 1.20 -15.72 -37.84
CA ALA A 230 1.29 -15.24 -36.46
C ALA A 230 2.22 -14.02 -36.39
N ILE A 231 1.72 -12.90 -35.89
CA ILE A 231 2.47 -11.67 -35.72
C ILE A 231 2.49 -11.35 -34.22
N SER A 232 3.67 -11.14 -33.67
CA SER A 232 3.85 -10.72 -32.27
C SER A 232 4.15 -9.23 -32.20
N ASN A 233 3.53 -8.52 -31.26
CA ASN A 233 3.94 -7.16 -30.92
C ASN A 233 4.59 -7.12 -29.53
N TYR A 234 5.69 -6.39 -29.44
CA TYR A 234 6.28 -6.00 -28.16
C TYR A 234 5.40 -4.89 -27.58
N PHE A 235 4.89 -5.08 -26.37
CA PHE A 235 3.94 -4.13 -25.79
C PHE A 235 4.67 -3.07 -24.96
N ILE A 236 4.10 -1.85 -24.96
CA ILE A 236 4.48 -0.70 -24.12
C ILE A 236 4.82 -1.19 -22.71
N PRO A 237 5.84 -0.63 -22.02
CA PRO A 237 6.25 -1.10 -20.71
C PRO A 237 5.19 -0.81 -19.63
N GLN A 238 4.15 -1.64 -19.62
CA GLN A 238 3.00 -1.55 -18.72
C GLN A 238 3.43 -1.65 -17.26
N ALA A 239 4.47 -2.44 -16.98
CA ALA A 239 5.04 -2.56 -15.65
C ALA A 239 5.63 -1.24 -15.18
N ILE A 240 6.39 -0.53 -16.04
CA ILE A 240 6.93 0.79 -15.71
C ILE A 240 5.79 1.76 -15.40
N MET A 241 4.76 1.80 -16.25
CA MET A 241 3.58 2.65 -16.03
C MET A 241 2.86 2.31 -14.70
N PHE A 242 2.75 1.02 -14.37
CA PHE A 242 2.14 0.53 -13.14
C PHE A 242 2.92 0.97 -11.90
N TYR A 243 4.25 0.75 -11.89
CA TYR A 243 5.10 1.14 -10.76
C TYR A 243 5.14 2.66 -10.56
N LEU A 244 5.10 3.45 -11.63
CA LEU A 244 4.95 4.90 -11.57
C LEU A 244 3.64 5.30 -10.86
N SER A 245 2.52 4.71 -11.27
CA SER A 245 1.24 4.94 -10.60
C SER A 245 1.25 4.49 -9.14
N MET A 246 1.98 3.42 -8.80
CA MET A 246 2.13 2.98 -7.41
C MET A 246 2.96 3.95 -6.58
N PHE A 247 4.02 4.55 -7.14
CA PHE A 247 4.82 5.56 -6.43
C PHE A 247 3.99 6.76 -6.00
N THR A 248 3.07 7.23 -6.84
CA THR A 248 2.17 8.32 -6.42
C THR A 248 1.20 7.87 -5.32
N GLN A 249 0.66 6.65 -5.41
CA GLN A 249 -0.20 6.07 -4.37
C GLN A 249 0.52 5.78 -3.04
N LEU A 250 1.84 5.56 -3.03
CA LEU A 250 2.61 5.41 -1.80
C LEU A 250 2.51 6.66 -0.91
N THR A 251 2.43 7.86 -1.50
CA THR A 251 2.26 9.08 -0.71
C THR A 251 0.92 9.07 0.05
N LEU A 252 -0.16 8.62 -0.60
CA LEU A 252 -1.47 8.43 0.04
C LEU A 252 -1.40 7.42 1.17
N LEU A 253 -0.71 6.30 0.94
CA LEU A 253 -0.54 5.22 1.92
C LEU A 253 0.23 5.73 3.15
N ILE A 254 1.32 6.47 2.95
CA ILE A 254 2.11 7.05 4.05
C ILE A 254 1.25 7.99 4.89
N VAL A 255 0.47 8.87 4.24
CA VAL A 255 -0.45 9.78 4.94
C VAL A 255 -1.47 8.98 5.74
N PHE A 256 -2.12 7.98 5.13
CA PHE A 256 -3.10 7.12 5.79
C PHE A 256 -2.51 6.38 7.01
N ILE A 257 -1.37 5.70 6.85
CA ILE A 257 -0.69 4.97 7.92
C ILE A 257 -0.31 5.92 9.06
N SER A 258 0.24 7.10 8.74
CA SER A 258 0.61 8.11 9.74
C SER A 258 -0.57 8.51 10.62
N TYR A 259 -1.75 8.70 10.03
CA TYR A 259 -2.98 9.00 10.77
C TYR A 259 -3.49 7.80 11.58
N MET A 260 -3.41 6.58 11.06
CA MET A 260 -3.82 5.37 11.78
C MET A 260 -2.93 5.11 12.99
N ILE A 261 -1.60 5.23 12.84
CA ILE A 261 -0.64 5.15 13.95
C ILE A 261 -0.96 6.21 15.01
N THR A 262 -1.24 7.44 14.58
CA THR A 262 -1.60 8.54 15.48
C THR A 262 -2.84 8.21 16.33
N LYS A 263 -3.88 7.64 15.70
CA LYS A 263 -5.11 7.22 16.38
C LYS A 263 -4.84 6.08 17.36
N ILE A 264 -4.09 5.06 16.94
CA ILE A 264 -3.76 3.89 17.76
C ILE A 264 -2.98 4.34 18.99
N LEU A 265 -1.93 5.16 18.83
CA LEU A 265 -1.16 5.70 19.95
C LEU A 265 -2.03 6.53 20.91
N HIS A 266 -2.96 7.33 20.40
CA HIS A 266 -3.88 8.08 21.23
C HIS A 266 -4.81 7.16 22.04
N ASN A 267 -5.35 6.11 21.42
CA ASN A 267 -6.20 5.13 22.10
C ASN A 267 -5.40 4.36 23.16
N ILE A 268 -4.19 3.91 22.84
CA ILE A 268 -3.27 3.26 23.79
C ILE A 268 -3.02 4.18 24.99
N ARG A 269 -2.74 5.46 24.76
CA ARG A 269 -2.54 6.44 25.84
C ARG A 269 -3.77 6.58 26.72
N THR A 270 -4.95 6.73 26.12
CA THR A 270 -6.21 6.89 26.86
C THR A 270 -6.49 5.65 27.71
N VAL A 271 -6.32 4.45 27.15
CA VAL A 271 -6.46 3.18 27.87
C VAL A 271 -5.42 3.06 28.97
N ALA A 272 -4.15 3.42 28.72
CA ALA A 272 -3.05 3.34 29.69
C ALA A 272 -3.23 4.31 30.87
N ILE A 273 -3.66 5.54 30.60
CA ILE A 273 -3.96 6.51 31.68
C ILE A 273 -5.19 6.04 32.46
N TRP A 274 -6.22 5.52 31.78
CA TRP A 274 -7.41 4.99 32.41
C TRP A 274 -7.10 3.78 33.31
N THR A 275 -6.33 2.80 32.82
CA THR A 275 -5.91 1.63 33.62
C THR A 275 -5.11 2.05 34.87
N VAL A 276 -4.17 2.99 34.75
CA VAL A 276 -3.38 3.47 35.90
C VAL A 276 -4.23 4.30 36.88
N LYS A 277 -5.16 5.13 36.37
CA LYS A 277 -6.03 5.97 37.21
C LYS A 277 -6.98 5.12 38.05
N TYR A 278 -7.56 4.08 37.45
CA TYR A 278 -8.53 3.20 38.10
C TYR A 278 -7.89 1.95 38.72
N SER A 279 -6.56 1.79 38.67
CA SER A 279 -5.91 0.63 39.27
C SER A 279 -6.22 0.52 40.76
N GLY A 280 -6.51 -0.68 41.27
CA GLY A 280 -6.88 -0.88 42.68
C GLY A 280 -8.28 -0.39 43.09
N THR A 281 -9.13 0.01 42.15
CA THR A 281 -10.56 0.22 42.41
C THR A 281 -11.35 -1.07 42.16
N ALA A 282 -12.45 -1.27 42.90
CA ALA A 282 -13.29 -2.47 42.77
C ALA A 282 -13.77 -2.71 41.32
N THR A 283 -14.06 -1.65 40.57
CA THR A 283 -14.46 -1.72 39.16
C THR A 283 -13.34 -2.23 38.25
N MET A 284 -12.10 -1.78 38.46
CA MET A 284 -10.96 -2.24 37.66
C MET A 284 -10.54 -3.66 38.02
N ASN A 285 -10.68 -4.04 39.30
CA ASN A 285 -10.48 -5.42 39.74
C ASN A 285 -11.50 -6.34 39.06
N ALA A 286 -12.78 -5.96 39.04
CA ALA A 286 -13.83 -6.73 38.37
C ALA A 286 -13.54 -6.88 36.86
N ILE A 287 -13.14 -5.80 36.18
CA ILE A 287 -12.76 -5.85 34.76
C ILE A 287 -11.55 -6.76 34.51
N GLY A 288 -10.51 -6.67 35.36
CA GLY A 288 -9.35 -7.56 35.28
C GLY A 288 -9.71 -9.03 35.48
N PHE A 289 -10.57 -9.35 36.46
CA PHE A 289 -11.08 -10.70 36.69
C PHE A 289 -11.92 -11.21 35.52
N ILE A 290 -12.80 -10.38 34.95
CA ILE A 290 -13.59 -10.72 33.76
C ILE A 290 -12.69 -11.00 32.55
N LEU A 291 -11.63 -10.22 32.35
CA LEU A 291 -10.67 -10.41 31.26
C LEU A 291 -9.89 -11.72 31.42
N ILE A 292 -9.41 -12.02 32.63
CA ILE A 292 -8.72 -13.28 32.95
C ILE A 292 -9.68 -14.47 32.76
N ALA A 293 -10.90 -14.37 33.29
CA ALA A 293 -11.93 -15.40 33.13
C ALA A 293 -12.29 -15.63 31.65
N GLY A 294 -12.37 -14.57 30.85
CA GLY A 294 -12.62 -14.65 29.41
C GLY A 294 -11.49 -15.32 28.64
N ILE A 295 -10.22 -15.03 28.98
CA ILE A 295 -9.05 -15.70 28.38
C ILE A 295 -9.04 -17.19 28.75
N ILE A 296 -9.34 -17.53 30.00
CA ILE A 296 -9.47 -18.92 30.46
C ILE A 296 -10.63 -19.63 29.73
N LEU A 297 -11.77 -18.95 29.55
CA LEU A 297 -12.91 -19.50 28.82
C LEU A 297 -12.56 -19.77 27.34
N LEU A 298 -11.92 -18.82 26.67
CA LEU A 298 -11.44 -18.99 25.29
C LEU A 298 -10.43 -20.13 25.18
N ALA A 299 -9.54 -20.27 26.16
CA ALA A 299 -8.61 -21.39 26.26
C ALA A 299 -9.34 -22.74 26.38
N LEU A 300 -10.37 -22.81 27.22
CA LEU A 300 -11.18 -24.02 27.42
C LEU A 300 -12.01 -24.36 26.17
N ILE A 301 -12.58 -23.36 25.49
CA ILE A 301 -13.31 -23.55 24.22
C ILE A 301 -12.36 -24.08 23.14
N TYR A 302 -11.17 -23.48 22.99
CA TYR A 302 -10.15 -23.96 22.08
C TYR A 302 -9.74 -25.41 22.40
N LEU A 303 -9.55 -25.74 23.67
CA LEU A 303 -9.22 -27.09 24.12
C LEU A 303 -10.34 -28.10 23.82
N CYS A 304 -11.61 -27.72 24.02
CA CYS A 304 -12.75 -28.56 23.66
C CYS A 304 -12.86 -28.79 22.16
N LEU A 305 -12.78 -27.73 21.34
CA LEU A 305 -12.83 -27.83 19.88
C LEU A 305 -11.72 -28.73 19.32
N TYR A 306 -10.54 -28.66 19.92
CA TYR A 306 -9.41 -29.50 19.54
C TYR A 306 -9.55 -30.97 19.98
N VAL A 307 -10.09 -31.24 21.18
CA VAL A 307 -10.41 -32.62 21.61
C VAL A 307 -11.47 -33.24 20.69
N ILE A 308 -12.48 -32.46 20.30
CA ILE A 308 -13.49 -32.90 19.32
C ILE A 308 -12.84 -33.21 17.97
N SER A 309 -11.90 -32.38 17.49
CA SER A 309 -11.19 -32.65 16.22
C SER A 309 -10.21 -33.83 16.28
N LEU A 310 -9.90 -34.36 17.46
CA LEU A 310 -9.10 -35.58 17.65
C LEU A 310 -9.98 -36.84 17.76
N MET A 311 -11.27 -36.67 18.04
CA MET A 311 -12.26 -37.75 18.14
C MET A 311 -13.01 -37.98 16.81
N VAL A 312 -12.88 -37.06 15.86
CA VAL A 312 -13.27 -37.21 14.44
C VAL A 312 -12.05 -37.64 13.64
#